data_AF-A0A926NH41-F1
#
_entry.id   AF-A0A926NH41-F1
#
_cell.length_a   1.000
_cell.length_b   1.000
_cell.length_c   1.000
_cell.angle_alpha   90.00
_cell.angle_beta   90.00
_cell.angle_gamma   90.00
#
_symmetry.space_group_name_H-M   'P 1'
#
loop_
_entity.id
_entity.type
_entity.pdbx_description
1 polymer ?
#
loop_
_entity_poly.entity_id
_entity_poly.type
_entity_poly.pdbx_seq_one_letter_code
_entity_poly.pdbx_strand_id
1 'polypeptide(L)'
;MIKLLFPGLALMMVLTLTACNSNNDTSQQEPSGDTAEKESSGYDRELVKFPENYDKGVNYATVNRGNVREEAYTSREAIEAVQNGQPIPSGTVVTLEIYRDEELSEIFVMEKRTGWGDQNPPDTPRNGDWLYQEFNGDRSLDYEEDIGRCFSCHANQERDDFVNTFDEMKNEDLTVSKDSSTESRFAGIYAEDWEVKPIGDNHEIIDDGEKEGMIQNVLLSFYFHQEKN
;
A
#
# COMPACT_ATOMS: atom_id res chain seq x y z
N MET A 1 31.30 65.58 30.73
CA MET A 1 30.37 66.73 30.69
C MET A 1 30.43 67.38 29.31
N ILE A 2 29.55 67.00 28.38
CA ILE A 2 29.21 67.78 27.18
C ILE A 2 27.69 67.69 27.00
N LYS A 3 27.08 68.84 26.79
CA LYS A 3 25.66 69.16 26.96
C LYS A 3 24.86 68.84 25.69
N LEU A 4 23.67 68.26 25.89
CA LEU A 4 22.52 68.37 24.99
C LEU A 4 22.06 69.84 24.92
N LEU A 5 21.67 70.32 23.73
CA LEU A 5 20.68 71.38 23.50
C LEU A 5 20.54 71.64 21.98
N PHE A 6 19.39 71.34 21.41
CA PHE A 6 18.81 72.08 20.28
C PHE A 6 17.28 72.15 20.47
N PRO A 7 16.66 73.34 20.38
CA PRO A 7 15.23 73.56 20.63
C PRO A 7 14.40 73.53 19.34
N GLY A 8 13.07 73.48 19.46
CA GLY A 8 12.19 74.03 18.43
C GLY A 8 10.99 73.17 18.05
N LEU A 9 9.88 73.39 18.76
CA LEU A 9 8.53 72.96 18.47
C LEU A 9 7.98 73.66 17.20
N ALA A 10 7.40 72.92 16.25
CA ALA A 10 6.37 73.45 15.34
C ALA A 10 5.44 72.32 14.84
N LEU A 11 4.19 72.41 15.27
CA LEU A 11 3.03 71.64 14.84
C LEU A 11 2.50 72.21 13.51
N MET A 12 2.21 71.37 12.51
CA MET A 12 1.17 71.62 11.50
C MET A 12 0.74 70.30 10.85
N MET A 13 -0.49 69.88 11.13
CA MET A 13 -1.25 68.94 10.31
C MET A 13 -1.59 69.60 8.97
N VAL A 14 -1.36 68.92 7.84
CA VAL A 14 -2.21 69.08 6.65
C VAL A 14 -2.30 67.75 5.92
N LEU A 15 -3.50 67.16 5.89
CA LEU A 15 -3.91 66.16 4.91
C LEU A 15 -4.11 66.86 3.55
N THR A 16 -3.50 66.34 2.49
CA THR A 16 -4.04 66.47 1.13
C THR A 16 -3.97 65.13 0.42
N LEU A 17 -5.15 64.51 0.27
CA LEU A 17 -5.43 63.51 -0.77
C LEU A 17 -5.68 64.25 -2.09
N THR A 18 -5.10 63.75 -3.19
CA THR A 18 -5.52 63.89 -4.62
C THR A 18 -4.42 63.15 -5.41
N ALA A 19 -4.60 61.92 -5.90
CA ALA A 19 -5.51 61.41 -6.92
C ALA A 19 -5.08 61.72 -8.38
N CYS A 20 -4.83 60.61 -9.09
CA CYS A 20 -5.03 60.31 -10.52
C CYS A 20 -4.08 60.90 -11.58
N ASN A 21 -3.63 60.03 -12.50
CA ASN A 21 -4.08 59.97 -13.92
C ASN A 21 -3.03 59.18 -14.75
N SER A 22 -3.34 58.07 -15.42
CA SER A 22 -4.26 57.96 -16.56
C SER A 22 -4.74 56.50 -16.70
N ASN A 23 -6.05 56.24 -16.59
CA ASN A 23 -7.06 56.07 -17.65
C ASN A 23 -6.82 54.81 -18.49
N ASN A 24 -7.74 53.83 -18.57
CA ASN A 24 -9.15 54.03 -18.89
C ASN A 24 -10.07 52.87 -18.41
N ASP A 25 -11.32 53.25 -18.14
CA ASP A 25 -12.47 52.51 -17.58
C ASP A 25 -12.90 51.23 -18.31
N THR A 26 -13.36 50.23 -17.55
CA THR A 26 -14.79 49.89 -17.42
C THR A 26 -14.96 48.74 -16.42
N SER A 27 -15.66 49.01 -15.31
CA SER A 27 -16.19 47.99 -14.40
C SER A 27 -17.39 47.30 -15.05
N GLN A 28 -17.58 45.98 -14.85
CA GLN A 28 -18.81 45.36 -14.34
C GLN A 28 -18.56 43.89 -13.96
N GLN A 29 -18.66 43.62 -12.65
CA GLN A 29 -19.43 42.52 -12.04
C GLN A 29 -19.10 41.05 -12.37
N GLU A 30 -18.49 40.39 -11.37
CA GLU A 30 -18.47 38.95 -11.02
C GLU A 30 -19.72 38.15 -11.49
N PRO A 31 -19.57 36.86 -11.87
CA PRO A 31 -19.44 35.83 -10.84
C PRO A 31 -18.40 34.74 -11.14
N SER A 32 -17.60 34.44 -10.11
CA SER A 32 -17.43 33.10 -9.56
C SER A 32 -17.11 32.02 -10.60
N GLY A 33 -15.82 31.87 -10.87
CA GLY A 33 -15.29 30.74 -11.62
C GLY A 33 -13.79 30.61 -11.42
N ASP A 34 -13.28 30.88 -10.22
CA ASP A 34 -11.94 30.42 -9.85
C ASP A 34 -12.02 28.90 -9.67
N THR A 35 -12.03 28.18 -10.78
CA THR A 35 -11.29 26.92 -10.85
C THR A 35 -9.86 27.31 -10.51
N ALA A 36 -9.55 27.20 -9.21
CA ALA A 36 -8.20 27.06 -8.75
C ALA A 36 -7.62 25.89 -9.54
N GLU A 37 -6.87 26.21 -10.59
CA GLU A 37 -5.88 25.31 -11.15
C GLU A 37 -4.98 24.96 -9.97
N LYS A 38 -5.26 23.79 -9.39
CA LYS A 38 -4.41 23.11 -8.43
C LYS A 38 -3.07 22.98 -9.13
N GLU A 39 -2.15 23.92 -8.83
CA GLU A 39 -0.81 23.91 -9.38
C GLU A 39 -0.28 22.49 -9.26
N SER A 40 0.12 21.96 -10.41
CA SER A 40 0.61 20.61 -10.60
C SER A 40 1.58 20.26 -9.47
N SER A 41 1.10 19.47 -8.50
CA SER A 41 1.98 18.60 -7.76
C SER A 41 2.74 17.85 -8.85
N GLY A 42 4.07 17.95 -8.92
CA GLY A 42 4.87 17.19 -9.89
C GLY A 42 4.66 15.67 -9.84
N TYR A 43 3.82 15.22 -8.90
CA TYR A 43 3.20 13.91 -8.82
C TYR A 43 2.07 13.72 -9.82
N ASP A 44 2.25 12.74 -10.70
CA ASP A 44 1.16 12.23 -11.52
C ASP A 44 0.26 11.31 -10.67
N ARG A 45 -0.91 11.86 -10.26
CA ARG A 45 -1.97 11.17 -9.50
C ARG A 45 -2.52 9.93 -10.19
N GLU A 46 -2.14 9.72 -11.45
CA GLU A 46 -2.59 8.61 -12.25
C GLU A 46 -1.58 7.46 -12.36
N LEU A 47 -0.41 7.53 -11.71
CA LEU A 47 0.59 6.45 -11.75
C LEU A 47 0.13 5.19 -11.01
N VAL A 48 -0.38 5.35 -9.78
CA VAL A 48 -0.97 4.26 -9.00
C VAL A 48 -2.45 4.18 -9.36
N LYS A 49 -2.83 3.11 -10.06
CA LYS A 49 -4.21 2.87 -10.50
C LYS A 49 -4.98 2.08 -9.44
N PHE A 50 -6.31 2.10 -9.55
CA PHE A 50 -7.15 1.21 -8.76
C PHE A 50 -6.78 -0.25 -9.10
N PRO A 51 -6.38 -1.07 -8.11
CA PRO A 51 -5.93 -2.42 -8.38
C PRO A 51 -7.13 -3.32 -8.66
N GLU A 52 -7.30 -3.81 -9.87
CA GLU A 52 -8.37 -4.78 -10.12
C GLU A 52 -8.06 -6.12 -9.41
N ASN A 53 -9.06 -6.68 -8.73
CA ASN A 53 -8.98 -8.00 -8.08
C ASN A 53 -8.02 -8.10 -6.86
N TYR A 54 -7.68 -7.00 -6.17
CA TYR A 54 -6.87 -7.07 -4.94
C TYR A 54 -7.51 -7.96 -3.86
N ASP A 55 -8.84 -8.05 -3.87
CA ASP A 55 -9.67 -8.88 -2.99
C ASP A 55 -9.46 -10.39 -3.20
N LYS A 56 -8.84 -10.80 -4.31
CA LYS A 56 -8.37 -12.17 -4.53
C LYS A 56 -7.00 -12.45 -3.91
N GLY A 57 -6.34 -11.42 -3.41
CA GLY A 57 -5.12 -11.54 -2.61
C GLY A 57 -5.39 -12.14 -1.24
N VAL A 58 -4.37 -12.11 -0.38
CA VAL A 58 -4.49 -12.51 1.02
C VAL A 58 -4.93 -11.28 1.82
N ASN A 59 -6.07 -11.36 2.53
CA ASN A 59 -6.34 -10.47 3.65
C ASN A 59 -5.42 -10.90 4.79
N TYR A 60 -4.39 -10.11 5.06
CA TYR A 60 -3.33 -10.46 6.02
C TYR A 60 -3.41 -9.62 7.30
N ALA A 61 -4.32 -8.64 7.35
CA ALA A 61 -4.57 -7.87 8.55
C ALA A 61 -6.01 -7.35 8.56
N THR A 62 -6.68 -7.50 9.70
CA THR A 62 -7.97 -6.87 9.98
C THR A 62 -7.89 -6.18 11.34
N VAL A 63 -8.15 -4.87 11.37
CA VAL A 63 -8.07 -4.05 12.58
C VAL A 63 -9.41 -3.37 12.84
N ASN A 64 -9.94 -3.49 14.05
CA ASN A 64 -11.20 -2.85 14.46
C ASN A 64 -10.93 -1.77 15.52
N ARG A 65 -11.40 -0.54 15.28
CA ARG A 65 -11.22 0.63 16.15
C ARG A 65 -12.53 1.41 16.24
N GLY A 66 -13.34 1.12 17.26
CA GLY A 66 -14.65 1.76 17.41
C GLY A 66 -15.59 1.33 16.27
N ASN A 67 -16.11 2.29 15.51
CA ASN A 67 -16.93 2.04 14.33
C ASN A 67 -16.13 1.90 13.02
N VAL A 68 -14.80 1.94 13.11
CA VAL A 68 -13.90 1.79 11.96
C VAL A 68 -13.37 0.36 11.90
N ARG A 69 -13.44 -0.28 10.73
CA ARG A 69 -12.79 -1.55 10.42
C ARG A 69 -11.85 -1.33 9.24
N GLU A 70 -10.59 -1.72 9.39
CA GLU A 70 -9.55 -1.64 8.38
C GLU A 70 -9.17 -3.05 7.94
N GLU A 71 -9.07 -3.29 6.64
CA GLU A 71 -8.70 -4.59 6.06
C GLU A 71 -7.59 -4.42 5.03
N ALA A 72 -6.46 -5.11 5.24
CA ALA A 72 -5.29 -5.00 4.37
C ALA A 72 -5.09 -6.25 3.52
N TYR A 73 -4.88 -6.03 2.23
CA TYR A 73 -4.75 -7.03 1.19
C TYR A 73 -3.42 -6.89 0.45
N THR A 74 -2.77 -8.01 0.13
CA THR A 74 -1.64 -8.04 -0.81
C THR A 74 -1.48 -9.42 -1.44
N SER A 75 -0.48 -9.59 -2.31
CA SER A 75 -0.18 -10.89 -2.92
C SER A 75 0.48 -11.85 -1.92
N ARG A 76 0.21 -13.15 -2.09
CA ARG A 76 0.93 -14.21 -1.36
C ARG A 76 2.45 -14.09 -1.56
N GLU A 77 2.89 -13.74 -2.77
CA GLU A 77 4.30 -13.55 -3.10
C GLU A 77 4.96 -12.46 -2.25
N ALA A 78 4.28 -11.33 -2.02
CA ALA A 78 4.80 -10.26 -1.17
C ALA A 78 4.95 -10.73 0.30
N ILE A 79 3.95 -11.45 0.80
CA ILE A 79 3.97 -12.00 2.17
C ILE A 79 5.12 -13.02 2.32
N GLU A 80 5.26 -13.94 1.37
CA GLU A 80 6.35 -14.92 1.36
C GLU A 80 7.73 -14.24 1.29
N ALA A 81 7.87 -13.16 0.52
CA ALA A 81 9.11 -12.39 0.49
C ALA A 81 9.44 -11.81 1.86
N VAL A 82 8.47 -11.16 2.53
CA VAL A 82 8.62 -10.60 3.88
C VAL A 82 8.99 -11.69 4.89
N GLN A 83 8.29 -12.82 4.89
CA GLN A 83 8.54 -13.95 5.80
C GLN A 83 9.94 -14.55 5.63
N ASN A 84 10.44 -14.58 4.40
CA ASN A 84 11.78 -15.09 4.07
C ASN A 84 12.88 -14.03 4.21
N GLY A 85 12.57 -12.85 4.76
CA GLY A 85 13.51 -11.74 4.90
C GLY A 85 14.05 -11.21 3.56
N GLN A 86 13.31 -11.42 2.48
CA GLN A 86 13.63 -10.90 1.16
C GLN A 86 13.04 -9.50 0.99
N PRO A 87 13.62 -8.66 0.11
CA PRO A 87 13.00 -7.39 -0.26
C PRO A 87 11.60 -7.63 -0.86
N ILE A 88 10.65 -6.74 -0.55
CA ILE A 88 9.32 -6.79 -1.18
C ILE A 88 9.50 -6.59 -2.69
N PRO A 89 8.98 -7.50 -3.53
CA PRO A 89 9.16 -7.45 -4.98
C PRO A 89 8.54 -6.19 -5.62
N SER A 90 9.19 -5.73 -6.68
CA SER A 90 8.60 -4.75 -7.62
C SER A 90 7.32 -5.33 -8.24
N GLY A 91 6.27 -4.52 -8.31
CA GLY A 91 4.93 -4.93 -8.69
C GLY A 91 4.03 -5.32 -7.52
N THR A 92 4.54 -5.30 -6.28
CA THR A 92 3.70 -5.47 -5.09
C THR A 92 2.72 -4.30 -4.97
N VAL A 93 1.46 -4.65 -4.74
CA VAL A 93 0.39 -3.72 -4.37
C VAL A 93 -0.10 -4.11 -2.98
N VAL A 94 -0.21 -3.14 -2.09
CA VAL A 94 -0.90 -3.27 -0.81
C VAL A 94 -2.13 -2.38 -0.85
N THR A 95 -3.29 -2.96 -0.57
CA THR A 95 -4.57 -2.27 -0.57
C THR A 95 -5.16 -2.33 0.82
N LEU A 96 -5.56 -1.17 1.36
CA LEU A 96 -6.24 -1.04 2.64
C LEU A 96 -7.66 -0.55 2.38
N GLU A 97 -8.65 -1.37 2.71
CA GLU A 97 -10.04 -0.94 2.77
C GLU A 97 -10.34 -0.38 4.16
N ILE A 98 -11.03 0.76 4.20
CA ILE A 98 -11.51 1.37 5.44
C ILE A 98 -13.03 1.41 5.39
N TYR A 99 -13.64 0.72 6.35
CA TYR A 99 -15.08 0.70 6.58
C TYR A 99 -15.42 1.59 7.78
N ARG A 100 -16.47 2.39 7.65
CA ARG A 100 -17.07 3.18 8.75
C ARG A 100 -18.53 2.78 8.87
N ASP A 101 -18.96 2.41 10.07
CA ASP A 101 -20.34 1.93 10.29
C ASP A 101 -20.73 0.79 9.32
N GLU A 102 -19.77 -0.11 9.06
CA GLU A 102 -19.88 -1.25 8.13
C GLU A 102 -20.00 -0.89 6.63
N GLU A 103 -19.93 0.39 6.26
CA GLU A 103 -19.90 0.87 4.87
C GLU A 103 -18.47 1.18 4.44
N LEU A 104 -18.08 0.73 3.24
CA LEU A 104 -16.76 1.02 2.67
C LEU A 104 -16.66 2.52 2.37
N SER A 105 -15.79 3.24 3.09
CA SER A 105 -15.66 4.69 2.96
C SER A 105 -14.48 5.09 2.08
N GLU A 106 -13.34 4.45 2.27
CA GLU A 106 -12.05 4.84 1.69
C GLU A 106 -11.25 3.59 1.32
N ILE A 107 -10.44 3.68 0.26
CA ILE A 107 -9.51 2.63 -0.16
C ILE A 107 -8.14 3.27 -0.40
N PHE A 108 -7.13 2.86 0.37
CA PHE A 108 -5.76 3.31 0.19
C PHE A 108 -4.95 2.25 -0.54
N VAL A 109 -4.13 2.68 -1.48
CA VAL A 109 -3.30 1.80 -2.29
C VAL A 109 -1.87 2.33 -2.23
N MET A 110 -0.93 1.43 -1.92
CA MET A 110 0.49 1.67 -2.16
C MET A 110 1.01 0.63 -3.13
N GLU A 111 1.80 1.08 -4.10
CA GLU A 111 2.36 0.23 -5.14
C GLU A 111 3.86 0.48 -5.27
N LYS A 112 4.62 -0.61 -5.31
CA LYS A 112 6.06 -0.59 -5.47
C LYS A 112 6.42 -0.85 -6.92
N ARG A 113 7.19 0.01 -7.57
CA ARG A 113 7.78 -0.29 -8.89
C ARG A 113 9.20 0.23 -8.97
N THR A 114 10.08 -0.63 -9.48
CA THR A 114 11.49 -0.28 -9.72
C THR A 114 11.62 1.02 -10.51
N GLY A 115 12.30 2.00 -9.92
CA GLY A 115 12.55 3.31 -10.55
C GLY A 115 11.46 4.35 -10.31
N TRP A 116 10.53 4.09 -9.39
CA TRP A 116 9.52 5.09 -8.99
C TRP A 116 10.00 6.03 -7.89
N GLY A 117 11.14 5.77 -7.25
CA GLY A 117 11.59 6.57 -6.10
C GLY A 117 11.91 8.04 -6.34
N ASP A 118 11.88 8.51 -7.58
CA ASP A 118 11.99 9.94 -7.92
C ASP A 118 10.68 10.60 -8.37
N GLN A 119 9.57 9.85 -8.37
CA GLN A 119 8.27 10.30 -8.90
C GLN A 119 7.32 10.82 -7.84
N ASN A 120 7.72 10.87 -6.56
CA ASN A 120 6.88 11.39 -5.48
C ASN A 120 6.62 12.91 -5.59
N PRO A 121 5.56 13.43 -4.94
CA PRO A 121 5.29 14.86 -4.92
C PRO A 121 6.50 15.67 -4.40
N PRO A 122 6.72 16.90 -4.91
CA PRO A 122 7.71 17.81 -4.33
C PRO A 122 7.53 17.96 -2.83
N ASP A 123 8.63 18.19 -2.11
CA ASP A 123 8.65 18.44 -0.66
C ASP A 123 8.11 17.30 0.22
N THR A 124 7.99 16.08 -0.32
CA THR A 124 7.64 14.87 0.44
C THR A 124 8.85 13.94 0.65
N PRO A 125 8.90 13.17 1.76
CA PRO A 125 9.94 12.16 1.95
C PRO A 125 10.00 11.13 0.81
N ARG A 126 11.20 10.62 0.54
CA ARG A 126 11.39 9.48 -0.37
C ARG A 126 11.08 8.19 0.39
N ASN A 127 10.14 7.40 -0.12
CA ASN A 127 9.75 6.12 0.47
C ASN A 127 10.21 4.95 -0.40
N GLY A 128 11.48 4.98 -0.81
CA GLY A 128 12.00 4.03 -1.79
C GLY A 128 11.21 4.10 -3.10
N ASP A 129 10.84 2.94 -3.64
CA ASP A 129 10.10 2.80 -4.90
C ASP A 129 8.56 2.76 -4.72
N TRP A 130 8.06 3.17 -3.55
CA TRP A 130 6.63 3.21 -3.24
C TRP A 130 5.97 4.53 -3.65
N LEU A 131 4.85 4.43 -4.35
CA LEU A 131 3.90 5.53 -4.55
C LEU A 131 2.54 5.17 -3.93
N TYR A 132 1.69 6.18 -3.71
CA TYR A 132 0.46 6.07 -2.94
C TYR A 132 -0.72 6.69 -3.69
N GLN A 133 -1.89 6.08 -3.59
CA GLN A 133 -3.15 6.64 -4.08
C GLN A 133 -4.30 6.33 -3.13
N GLU A 134 -5.25 7.26 -3.06
CA GLU A 134 -6.50 7.13 -2.34
C GLU A 134 -7.68 7.13 -3.32
N PHE A 135 -8.64 6.26 -3.03
CA PHE A 135 -9.89 6.13 -3.76
C PHE A 135 -11.05 6.23 -2.77
N ASN A 136 -12.16 6.78 -3.24
CA ASN A 136 -13.42 6.78 -2.50
C ASN A 136 -13.97 5.35 -2.40
N GLY A 137 -14.96 5.14 -1.51
CA GLY A 137 -15.66 3.85 -1.39
C GLY A 137 -16.33 3.34 -2.67
N ASP A 138 -16.65 4.25 -3.61
CA ASP A 138 -17.14 3.90 -4.95
C ASP A 138 -16.03 3.59 -5.97
N ARG A 139 -14.76 3.58 -5.52
CA ARG A 139 -13.53 3.30 -6.26
C ARG A 139 -13.09 4.40 -7.23
N SER A 140 -13.78 5.55 -7.23
CA SER A 140 -13.29 6.72 -7.96
C SER A 140 -12.03 7.29 -7.30
N LEU A 141 -11.17 7.93 -8.09
CA LEU A 141 -10.01 8.65 -7.56
C LEU A 141 -10.48 9.78 -6.64
N ASP A 142 -9.91 9.83 -5.44
CA ASP A 142 -10.09 10.99 -4.56
C ASP A 142 -9.09 12.08 -4.95
N TYR A 143 -9.61 13.23 -5.37
CA TYR A 143 -8.82 14.42 -5.72
C TYR A 143 -8.79 15.48 -4.61
N GLU A 144 -9.60 15.32 -3.56
CA GLU A 144 -9.61 16.20 -2.39
C GLU A 144 -8.43 15.90 -1.47
N GLU A 145 -8.00 14.64 -1.42
CA GLU A 145 -6.91 14.23 -0.54
C GLU A 145 -5.52 14.79 -0.90
N ASP A 146 -4.79 15.22 0.12
CA ASP A 146 -3.36 15.52 0.06
C ASP A 146 -2.51 14.26 0.22
N ILE A 147 -2.04 13.72 -0.90
CA ILE A 147 -1.25 12.48 -0.89
C ILE A 147 0.14 12.65 -0.31
N GLY A 148 0.64 13.88 -0.11
CA GLY A 148 1.88 14.09 0.63
C GLY A 148 1.82 13.54 2.06
N ARG A 149 0.61 13.41 2.65
CA ARG A 149 0.42 12.79 3.97
C ARG A 149 0.85 11.32 4.01
N CYS A 150 0.58 10.58 2.93
CA CYS A 150 0.88 9.15 2.84
C CYS A 150 2.39 8.94 2.89
N PHE A 151 3.13 9.72 2.09
CA PHE A 151 4.59 9.71 2.10
C PHE A 151 5.14 10.02 3.48
N SER A 152 4.66 11.09 4.11
CA SER A 152 5.13 11.55 5.43
C SER A 152 4.87 10.54 6.55
N CYS A 153 3.70 9.88 6.54
CA CYS A 153 3.35 8.86 7.52
C CYS A 153 4.23 7.61 7.39
N HIS A 154 4.39 7.12 6.16
CA HIS A 154 5.14 5.90 5.87
C HIS A 154 6.66 6.06 5.96
N ALA A 155 7.19 7.29 5.86
CA ALA A 155 8.63 7.58 5.91
C ALA A 155 9.33 7.06 7.18
N ASN A 156 8.60 6.99 8.31
CA ASN A 156 9.16 6.49 9.58
C ASN A 156 9.31 4.97 9.63
N GLN A 157 8.85 4.24 8.60
CA GLN A 157 8.93 2.78 8.49
C GLN A 157 10.03 2.30 7.54
N GLU A 158 11.09 3.07 7.34
CA GLU A 158 12.19 2.71 6.41
C GLU A 158 12.75 1.29 6.65
N ARG A 159 12.81 0.85 7.92
CA ARG A 159 13.31 -0.50 8.28
C ARG A 159 12.41 -1.62 7.80
N ASP A 160 11.13 -1.32 7.62
CA ASP A 160 10.07 -2.24 7.25
C ASP A 160 9.59 -1.95 5.82
N ASP A 161 10.52 -1.49 4.98
CA ASP A 161 10.32 -1.13 3.57
C ASP A 161 9.12 -0.18 3.36
N PHE A 162 8.98 0.77 4.30
CA PHE A 162 7.91 1.77 4.32
C PHE A 162 6.50 1.19 4.48
N VAL A 163 6.33 -0.06 4.93
CA VAL A 163 5.01 -0.69 5.13
C VAL A 163 4.67 -0.70 6.62
N ASN A 164 3.64 0.06 7.02
CA ASN A 164 3.19 0.12 8.42
C ASN A 164 2.71 -1.23 8.98
N THR A 165 2.28 -2.14 8.09
CA THR A 165 1.73 -3.46 8.42
C THR A 165 2.68 -4.62 8.08
N PHE A 166 3.99 -4.34 8.04
CA PHE A 166 5.01 -5.33 7.67
C PHE A 166 5.05 -6.52 8.64
N ASP A 167 4.91 -6.26 9.94
CA ASP A 167 4.90 -7.30 10.96
C ASP A 167 3.67 -8.22 10.82
N GLU A 168 2.52 -7.71 10.37
CA GLU A 168 1.34 -8.52 10.06
C GLU A 168 1.64 -9.48 8.90
N MET A 169 2.25 -9.01 7.80
CA MET A 169 2.70 -9.90 6.72
C MET A 169 3.67 -10.97 7.25
N LYS A 170 4.63 -10.57 8.08
CA LYS A 170 5.64 -11.46 8.65
C LYS A 170 5.03 -12.57 9.51
N ASN A 171 3.92 -12.30 10.19
CA ASN A 171 3.26 -13.23 11.10
C ASN A 171 2.06 -13.95 10.47
N GLU A 172 1.71 -13.66 9.22
CA GLU A 172 0.56 -14.23 8.53
C GLU A 172 0.67 -15.75 8.32
N ASP A 173 -0.42 -16.48 8.60
CA ASP A 173 -0.48 -17.92 8.36
C ASP A 173 -1.01 -18.26 6.96
N LEU A 174 -0.09 -18.37 6.00
CA LEU A 174 -0.40 -18.69 4.62
C LEU A 174 -0.96 -20.11 4.39
N THR A 175 -0.97 -20.97 5.42
CA THR A 175 -1.53 -22.33 5.32
C THR A 175 -3.06 -22.32 5.32
N VAL A 176 -3.69 -21.37 6.03
CA VAL A 176 -5.16 -21.24 6.13
C VAL A 176 -5.76 -20.62 4.87
N SER A 177 -5.02 -19.72 4.20
CA SER A 177 -5.47 -19.02 2.99
C SER A 177 -5.77 -19.95 1.80
N LYS A 178 -5.23 -21.18 1.77
CA LYS A 178 -5.47 -22.13 0.66
C LYS A 178 -6.89 -22.71 0.67
N ASP A 179 -7.52 -22.80 1.84
CA ASP A 179 -8.83 -23.45 2.00
C ASP A 179 -9.99 -22.46 2.25
N SER A 180 -9.68 -21.22 2.63
CA SER A 180 -10.67 -20.17 2.95
C SER A 180 -11.52 -19.68 1.76
N SER A 181 -11.16 -20.01 0.51
CA SER A 181 -12.00 -19.71 -0.66
C SER A 181 -13.08 -20.77 -0.94
N THR A 182 -13.14 -21.87 -0.17
CA THR A 182 -14.08 -22.98 -0.39
C THR A 182 -14.87 -23.42 0.85
N GLU A 183 -14.50 -22.97 2.06
CA GLU A 183 -15.13 -23.37 3.34
C GLU A 183 -16.47 -22.65 3.66
N SER A 184 -17.34 -22.44 2.67
CA SER A 184 -18.75 -22.10 2.94
C SER A 184 -19.75 -22.83 2.03
N ARG A 185 -19.35 -23.88 1.30
CA ARG A 185 -20.27 -24.66 0.45
C ARG A 185 -20.26 -26.17 0.63
N PHE A 186 -19.48 -26.72 1.55
CA PHE A 186 -19.47 -28.17 1.82
C PHE A 186 -19.93 -28.55 3.23
N ALA A 187 -20.80 -27.75 3.85
CA ALA A 187 -21.70 -28.28 4.87
C ALA A 187 -22.90 -28.93 4.16
N GLY A 188 -22.77 -30.18 3.71
CA GLY A 188 -23.94 -30.91 3.20
C GLY A 188 -23.75 -32.08 2.23
N ILE A 189 -22.66 -32.83 2.27
CA ILE A 189 -22.66 -34.17 1.64
C ILE A 189 -22.61 -35.22 2.75
N TYR A 190 -23.79 -35.73 3.09
CA TYR A 190 -23.97 -36.94 3.88
C TYR A 190 -23.31 -38.11 3.14
N ALA A 191 -22.28 -38.72 3.75
CA ALA A 191 -21.70 -39.97 3.28
C ALA A 191 -22.58 -41.14 3.70
N GLU A 192 -23.73 -41.29 3.04
CA GLU A 192 -24.62 -42.43 3.20
C GLU A 192 -24.64 -43.30 1.92
N ASP A 193 -23.48 -43.62 1.32
CA ASP A 193 -23.44 -44.73 0.34
C ASP A 193 -22.03 -45.26 -0.02
N TRP A 194 -21.04 -45.18 0.88
CA TRP A 194 -19.73 -45.77 0.61
C TRP A 194 -19.60 -47.15 1.28
N GLU A 195 -19.88 -48.21 0.51
CA GLU A 195 -19.59 -49.57 0.94
C GLU A 195 -18.11 -49.88 0.68
N VAL A 196 -17.29 -49.88 1.73
CA VAL A 196 -15.86 -50.21 1.63
C VAL A 196 -15.71 -51.74 1.56
N LYS A 197 -15.27 -52.26 0.41
CA LYS A 197 -14.88 -53.68 0.28
C LYS A 197 -13.51 -53.89 0.95
N PRO A 198 -13.32 -54.94 1.77
CA PRO A 198 -12.01 -55.24 2.33
C PRO A 198 -11.03 -55.61 1.20
N ILE A 199 -9.88 -54.93 1.19
CA ILE A 199 -8.74 -55.25 0.33
C ILE A 199 -8.15 -56.56 0.85
N GLY A 200 -8.09 -57.58 -0.03
CA GLY A 200 -7.44 -58.84 0.27
C GLY A 200 -5.93 -58.66 0.48
N ASP A 201 -5.42 -59.36 1.48
CA ASP A 201 -4.02 -59.40 1.87
C ASP A 201 -3.11 -59.77 0.69
N ASN A 202 -2.46 -58.77 0.09
CA ASN A 202 -1.28 -58.91 -0.75
C ASN A 202 -0.41 -57.67 -0.55
N HIS A 203 0.16 -57.52 0.65
CA HIS A 203 1.26 -56.58 0.89
C HIS A 203 2.55 -57.41 0.91
N GLU A 204 3.29 -57.39 -0.19
CA GLU A 204 4.69 -57.83 -0.19
C GLU A 204 5.49 -56.76 0.56
N ILE A 205 5.88 -57.10 1.80
CA ILE A 205 6.71 -56.24 2.64
C ILE A 205 8.10 -56.23 2.00
N ILE A 206 8.46 -55.11 1.37
CA ILE A 206 9.81 -54.86 0.89
C ILE A 206 10.72 -54.72 2.11
N ASP A 207 11.63 -55.69 2.24
CA ASP A 207 12.68 -55.80 3.25
C ASP A 207 13.57 -54.56 3.30
N ASP A 208 13.96 -54.20 4.51
CA ASP A 208 14.60 -52.94 4.90
C ASP A 208 15.96 -52.77 4.19
N GLY A 209 16.58 -53.87 3.76
CA GLY A 209 17.85 -53.89 3.03
C GLY A 209 17.78 -53.43 1.57
N GLU A 210 16.63 -53.54 0.88
CA GLU A 210 16.51 -53.07 -0.51
C GLU A 210 16.29 -51.55 -0.61
N LYS A 211 15.74 -50.92 0.44
CA LYS A 211 15.50 -49.48 0.49
C LYS A 211 16.79 -48.68 0.65
N GLU A 212 17.77 -49.20 1.38
CA GLU A 212 19.08 -48.54 1.54
C GLU A 212 19.89 -48.52 0.23
N GLY A 213 19.79 -49.59 -0.58
CA GLY A 213 20.46 -49.67 -1.88
C GLY A 213 19.94 -48.67 -2.91
N MET A 214 18.64 -48.36 -2.89
CA MET A 214 18.06 -47.35 -3.78
C MET A 214 18.48 -45.93 -3.40
N ILE A 215 18.58 -45.61 -2.10
CA ILE A 215 19.00 -44.28 -1.64
C ILE A 215 20.48 -44.03 -1.95
N GLN A 216 21.35 -45.03 -1.78
CA GLN A 216 22.76 -44.92 -2.16
C GLN A 216 22.94 -44.73 -3.67
N ASN A 217 22.20 -45.45 -4.52
CA ASN A 217 22.29 -45.29 -5.97
C ASN A 217 21.85 -43.89 -6.45
N VAL A 218 20.82 -43.32 -5.83
CA VAL A 218 20.36 -41.96 -6.17
C VAL A 218 21.42 -40.93 -5.76
N LEU A 219 21.94 -40.99 -4.54
CA LEU A 219 22.99 -40.09 -4.05
C LEU A 219 24.29 -40.20 -4.87
N LEU A 220 24.66 -41.42 -5.28
CA LEU A 220 25.84 -41.64 -6.12
C LEU A 220 25.66 -41.07 -7.53
N SER A 221 24.44 -41.12 -8.09
CA SER A 221 24.15 -40.53 -9.40
C SER A 221 24.21 -38.99 -9.39
N PHE A 222 23.82 -38.35 -8.27
CA PHE A 222 23.98 -36.90 -8.09
C PHE A 222 25.46 -36.51 -7.96
N TYR A 223 26.25 -37.31 -7.24
CA TYR A 223 27.68 -37.03 -7.06
C TYR A 223 28.46 -37.13 -8.39
N PHE A 224 28.15 -38.10 -9.24
CA PHE A 224 28.78 -38.22 -10.57
C PHE A 224 28.28 -37.20 -11.62
N HIS A 225 27.16 -36.51 -11.37
CA HIS A 225 26.69 -35.44 -12.25
C HIS A 225 27.35 -34.07 -11.96
N GLN A 226 27.97 -33.89 -10.78
CA GLN A 226 28.68 -32.66 -10.43
C GLN A 226 30.10 -32.57 -11.00
N GLU A 227 30.74 -33.67 -11.38
CA GLU A 227 32.12 -33.66 -11.91
C GLU A 227 32.22 -33.44 -13.43
N LYS A 228 31.09 -33.18 -14.12
CA LYS A 228 31.06 -33.05 -15.60
C LYS A 228 30.62 -31.70 -16.15
N ASN A 229 30.60 -30.64 -15.35
CA ASN A 229 30.50 -29.25 -15.83
C ASN A 229 31.63 -28.39 -15.30
#